data_AF-A0AAD4EJJ2-F1
#
_entry.id   AF-A0AAD4EJJ2-F1
#
_cell.length_a   1.000
_cell.length_b   1.000
_cell.length_c   1.000
_cell.angle_alpha   90.00
_cell.angle_beta   90.00
_cell.angle_gamma   90.00
#
_symmetry.space_group_name_H-M   'P 1'
#
loop_
_entity.id
_entity.type
_entity.pdbx_description
1 polymer ?
#
loop_
_entity_poly.entity_id
_entity_poly.type
_entity_poly.pdbx_seq_one_letter_code
_entity_poly.pdbx_strand_id
1 'polypeptide(L)'
;QQISKALQRRSDTIRNAINRYNIQAASLIPPRQTIAWKDIAEYSFLGEFDLLRDSRTDIQDKDWARPAHREATTKYFKLCRAREEIIRLNIEIHRLRTAIHDETIDTSAVIDKLLVANPLLAAELKRQWRSRAAINAVHTYRLDQIERLFGF
;
A
#
# COMPACT_ATOMS: atom_id res chain seq x y z
N GLN A 1 14.82 -2.64 27.41
CA GLN A 1 15.03 -4.00 26.83
C GLN A 1 13.86 -4.96 27.15
N GLN A 2 12.59 -4.59 26.91
CA GLN A 2 11.45 -5.50 27.13
C GLN A 2 11.02 -6.23 25.85
N ILE A 3 11.05 -5.53 24.71
CA ILE A 3 10.63 -6.07 23.41
C ILE A 3 11.50 -7.25 22.99
N SER A 4 12.83 -7.13 23.06
CA SER A 4 13.76 -8.21 22.71
C SER A 4 13.54 -9.48 23.55
N LYS A 5 13.35 -9.33 24.88
CA LYS A 5 13.05 -10.46 25.78
C LYS A 5 11.70 -11.11 25.46
N ALA A 6 10.69 -10.31 25.12
CA ALA A 6 9.38 -10.82 24.73
C ALA A 6 9.43 -11.62 23.42
N LEU A 7 10.18 -11.14 22.43
CA LEU A 7 10.39 -11.85 21.16
C LEU A 7 11.10 -13.19 21.36
N GLN A 8 12.13 -13.22 22.22
CA GLN A 8 12.85 -14.45 22.53
C GLN A 8 11.94 -15.49 23.20
N ARG A 9 11.17 -15.08 24.22
CA ARG A 9 10.19 -15.96 24.88
C ARG A 9 9.16 -16.52 23.91
N ARG A 10 8.66 -15.71 22.97
CA ARG A 10 7.72 -16.15 21.95
C ARG A 10 8.36 -17.19 21.02
N SER A 11 9.60 -16.96 20.58
CA SER A 11 10.35 -17.90 19.75
C SER A 11 10.53 -19.26 20.43
N ASP A 12 10.93 -19.26 21.70
CA ASP A 12 11.11 -20.49 22.48
C ASP A 12 9.78 -21.22 22.71
N THR A 13 8.70 -20.46 22.94
CA THR A 13 7.34 -21.02 23.09
C THR A 13 6.91 -21.75 21.82
N ILE A 14 7.11 -21.14 20.64
CA ILE A 14 6.76 -21.76 19.36
C ILE A 14 7.63 -23.01 19.12
N ARG A 15 8.94 -22.96 19.40
CA ARG A 15 9.83 -24.13 19.27
C ARG A 15 9.38 -25.30 20.16
N ASN A 16 8.97 -25.01 21.39
CA ASN A 16 8.44 -26.02 22.30
C ASN A 16 7.11 -26.61 21.80
N ALA A 17 6.24 -25.78 21.21
CA ALA A 17 4.99 -26.25 20.62
C ALA A 17 5.24 -27.19 19.42
N ILE A 18 6.20 -26.85 18.54
CA ILE A 18 6.63 -27.73 17.42
C ILE A 18 7.10 -29.08 17.95
N ASN A 19 7.99 -29.09 18.95
CA ASN A 19 8.50 -30.34 19.52
C ASN A 19 7.39 -31.20 20.10
N ARG A 20 6.46 -30.61 20.85
CA ARG A 20 5.29 -31.32 21.39
C ARG A 20 4.42 -31.89 20.28
N TYR A 21 4.13 -31.11 19.25
CA TYR A 21 3.38 -31.59 18.09
C TYR A 21 4.09 -32.79 17.43
N ASN A 22 5.39 -32.68 17.13
CA ASN A 22 6.14 -33.73 16.45
C ASN A 22 6.18 -35.05 17.23
N ILE A 23 6.30 -34.98 18.57
CA ILE A 23 6.22 -36.16 19.44
C ILE A 23 4.85 -36.84 19.31
N GLN A 24 3.76 -36.07 19.35
CA GLN A 24 2.40 -36.61 19.24
C GLN A 24 2.07 -37.06 17.81
N ALA A 25 2.59 -36.38 16.79
CA ALA A 25 2.41 -36.76 15.39
C ALA A 25 3.00 -38.14 15.10
N ALA A 26 4.15 -38.45 15.71
CA ALA A 26 4.81 -39.75 15.57
C ALA A 26 4.08 -40.89 16.30
N SER A 27 3.28 -40.61 17.34
CA SER A 27 2.53 -41.63 18.09
C SER A 27 1.19 -42.02 17.47
N LEU A 28 0.76 -41.33 16.42
CA LEU A 28 -0.48 -41.63 15.69
C LEU A 28 -0.32 -42.83 14.75
N ILE A 29 -1.45 -43.47 14.39
CA ILE A 29 -1.51 -44.58 13.43
C ILE A 29 -2.47 -44.21 12.29
N PRO A 30 -1.98 -43.96 11.06
CA PRO A 30 -0.57 -43.88 10.68
C PRO A 30 0.14 -42.63 11.27
N PRO A 31 1.47 -42.65 11.42
CA PRO A 31 2.23 -41.48 11.85
C PRO A 31 1.98 -40.28 10.95
N ARG A 32 1.85 -39.09 11.52
CA ARG A 32 1.69 -37.84 10.77
C ARG A 32 3.03 -37.18 10.48
N GLN A 33 3.06 -36.33 9.45
CA GLN A 33 4.23 -35.56 9.07
C GLN A 33 4.65 -34.58 10.19
N THR A 34 5.96 -34.51 10.42
CA THR A 34 6.57 -33.57 11.37
C THR A 34 6.70 -32.18 10.74
N ILE A 35 6.69 -31.15 11.58
CA ILE A 35 6.80 -29.74 11.18
C ILE A 35 8.14 -29.19 11.67
N ALA A 36 8.84 -28.45 10.82
CA ALA A 36 10.04 -27.70 11.18
C ALA A 36 9.71 -26.21 11.39
N TRP A 37 10.62 -25.50 12.05
CA TRP A 37 10.51 -24.04 12.23
C TRP A 37 10.40 -23.30 10.89
N LYS A 38 11.14 -23.77 9.87
CA LYS A 38 11.13 -23.21 8.52
C LYS A 38 9.73 -23.25 7.91
N ASP A 39 9.02 -24.37 8.07
CA ASP A 39 7.66 -24.54 7.53
C ASP A 39 6.70 -23.54 8.17
N ILE A 40 6.80 -23.32 9.49
CA ILE A 40 5.97 -22.33 10.19
C ILE A 40 6.27 -20.91 9.71
N ALA A 41 7.54 -20.59 9.50
CA ALA A 41 7.93 -19.29 8.98
C ALA A 41 7.38 -19.06 7.56
N GLU A 42 7.51 -20.06 6.69
CA GLU A 42 7.05 -20.02 5.30
C GLU A 42 5.52 -19.95 5.18
N TYR A 43 4.77 -20.61 6.06
CA TYR A 43 3.31 -20.65 6.07
C TYR A 43 2.65 -19.67 7.04
N SER A 44 3.44 -18.82 7.72
CA SER A 44 2.91 -17.84 8.68
C SER A 44 1.80 -16.96 8.07
N PHE A 45 1.91 -16.64 6.78
CA PHE A 45 0.90 -15.88 6.03
C PHE A 45 -0.45 -16.60 5.91
N LEU A 46 -0.48 -17.94 5.88
CA LEU A 46 -1.75 -18.69 5.82
C LEU A 46 -2.52 -18.53 7.13
N GLY A 47 -1.80 -18.39 8.25
CA GLY A 47 -2.37 -18.09 9.55
C GLY A 47 -2.99 -16.70 9.66
N GLU A 48 -2.78 -15.81 8.70
CA GLU A 48 -3.41 -14.48 8.64
C GLU A 48 -4.86 -14.54 8.12
N PHE A 49 -5.28 -15.67 7.54
CA PHE A 49 -6.63 -15.86 7.01
C PHE A 49 -7.45 -16.69 7.99
N ASP A 50 -8.17 -16.01 8.90
CA ASP A 50 -9.03 -16.67 9.89
C ASP A 50 -10.04 -17.64 9.25
N LEU A 51 -10.49 -17.35 8.03
CA LEU A 51 -11.38 -18.22 7.24
C LEU A 51 -10.80 -19.62 6.99
N LEU A 52 -9.47 -19.74 6.89
CA LEU A 52 -8.79 -21.02 6.68
C LEU A 52 -8.71 -21.86 7.95
N ARG A 53 -8.87 -21.24 9.13
CA ARG A 53 -8.87 -21.94 10.42
C ARG A 53 -10.10 -22.84 10.57
N ASP A 54 -11.23 -22.39 10.04
CA ASP A 54 -12.52 -23.06 10.21
C ASP A 54 -12.79 -24.12 9.13
N SER A 55 -12.11 -24.05 7.98
CA SER A 55 -12.35 -24.95 6.84
C SER A 55 -11.80 -26.37 7.04
N ARG A 56 -10.94 -26.59 8.06
CA ARG A 56 -10.27 -27.88 8.42
C ARG A 56 -9.68 -28.67 7.24
N THR A 57 -9.53 -28.03 6.09
CA THR A 57 -9.10 -28.65 4.85
C THR A 57 -7.61 -28.42 4.70
N ASP A 58 -6.87 -29.47 4.38
CA ASP A 58 -5.46 -29.29 4.06
C ASP A 58 -5.33 -28.52 2.74
N ILE A 59 -4.71 -27.35 2.82
CA ILE A 59 -4.50 -26.44 1.71
C ILE A 59 -3.03 -26.39 1.29
N GLN A 60 -2.13 -27.08 1.98
CA GLN A 60 -0.69 -27.03 1.69
C GLN A 60 -0.38 -27.53 0.27
N ASP A 61 -1.19 -28.47 -0.24
CA ASP A 61 -1.08 -28.99 -1.59
C ASP A 61 -1.64 -28.05 -2.67
N LYS A 62 -2.33 -26.96 -2.29
CA LYS A 62 -2.88 -26.02 -3.26
C LYS A 62 -1.79 -25.11 -3.80
N ASP A 63 -1.76 -24.93 -5.13
CA ASP A 63 -0.74 -24.10 -5.78
C ASP A 63 -0.71 -22.65 -5.27
N TRP A 64 -1.84 -22.08 -4.87
CA TRP A 64 -1.89 -20.72 -4.31
C TRP A 64 -1.36 -20.62 -2.87
N ALA A 65 -1.28 -21.73 -2.14
CA ALA A 65 -0.75 -21.80 -0.78
C ALA A 65 0.77 -22.00 -0.76
N ARG A 66 1.39 -22.34 -1.90
CA ARG A 66 2.84 -22.46 -2.01
C ARG A 66 3.50 -21.08 -1.98
N PRO A 67 4.48 -20.83 -1.08
CA PRO A 67 5.11 -19.51 -0.93
C PRO A 67 5.67 -18.94 -2.24
N ALA A 68 6.38 -19.75 -3.02
CA ALA A 68 6.97 -19.34 -4.30
C ALA A 68 5.90 -18.90 -5.33
N HIS A 69 4.78 -19.63 -5.42
CA HIS A 69 3.69 -19.28 -6.32
C HIS A 69 2.97 -18.02 -5.89
N ARG A 70 2.77 -17.82 -4.58
CA ARG A 70 2.21 -16.59 -4.02
C ARG A 70 3.09 -15.39 -4.30
N GLU A 71 4.41 -15.53 -4.13
CA GLU A 71 5.37 -14.48 -4.43
C GLU A 71 5.32 -14.10 -5.92
N ALA A 72 5.34 -15.10 -6.81
CA ALA A 72 5.20 -14.90 -8.24
C ALA A 72 3.87 -14.20 -8.60
N THR A 73 2.76 -14.67 -8.03
CA THR A 73 1.42 -14.10 -8.22
C THR A 73 1.35 -12.64 -7.74
N THR A 74 1.93 -12.35 -6.58
CA THR A 74 2.00 -10.98 -6.03
C THR A 74 2.80 -10.07 -6.96
N LYS A 75 3.96 -10.52 -7.44
CA LYS A 75 4.78 -9.76 -8.40
C LYS A 75 4.03 -9.54 -9.73
N TYR A 76 3.38 -10.57 -10.25
CA TYR A 76 2.60 -10.51 -11.47
C TYR A 76 1.46 -9.48 -11.35
N PHE A 77 0.64 -9.56 -10.30
CA PHE A 77 -0.44 -8.60 -10.12
C PHE A 77 0.07 -7.19 -9.84
N LYS A 78 1.16 -7.01 -9.10
CA LYS A 78 1.80 -5.69 -8.96
C LYS A 78 2.20 -5.12 -10.32
N LEU A 79 2.73 -5.93 -11.23
CA LEU A 79 3.06 -5.52 -12.58
C LEU A 79 1.82 -5.14 -13.39
N CYS A 80 0.75 -5.95 -13.34
CA CYS A 80 -0.53 -5.62 -13.98
C CYS A 80 -1.09 -4.30 -13.47
N ARG A 81 -1.14 -4.12 -12.14
CA ARG A 81 -1.62 -2.88 -11.51
C ARG A 81 -0.74 -1.68 -11.84
N ALA A 82 0.58 -1.85 -11.92
CA ALA A 82 1.47 -0.77 -12.32
C ALA A 82 1.16 -0.26 -13.75
N ARG A 83 0.79 -1.16 -14.68
CA ARG A 83 0.39 -0.78 -16.04
C ARG A 83 -0.94 -0.02 -16.06
N GLU A 84 -1.92 -0.47 -15.28
CA GLU A 84 -3.19 0.25 -15.11
C GLU A 84 -2.97 1.63 -14.47
N GLU A 85 -2.10 1.70 -13.47
CA GLU A 85 -1.82 2.94 -12.74
C GLU A 85 -1.14 3.97 -13.62
N ILE A 86 -0.28 3.58 -14.57
CA ILE A 86 0.28 4.52 -15.57
C ILE A 86 -0.84 5.22 -16.35
N ILE A 87 -1.81 4.46 -16.87
CA ILE A 87 -2.93 5.02 -17.64
C ILE A 87 -3.76 5.96 -16.77
N ARG A 88 -4.04 5.56 -15.52
CA ARG A 88 -4.80 6.37 -14.57
C ARG A 88 -4.07 7.66 -14.22
N LEU A 89 -2.77 7.59 -13.94
CA LEU A 89 -1.95 8.75 -13.60
C LEU A 89 -1.88 9.74 -14.75
N ASN A 90 -1.82 9.28 -16.01
CA ASN A 90 -1.87 10.19 -17.16
C ASN A 90 -3.16 11.02 -17.14
N ILE A 91 -4.32 10.41 -16.91
CA ILE A 91 -5.59 11.14 -16.80
C ILE A 91 -5.56 12.13 -15.63
N GLU A 92 -5.09 11.68 -14.46
CA GLU A 92 -5.12 12.50 -13.25
C GLU A 92 -4.17 13.71 -13.31
N ILE A 93 -3.03 13.57 -13.99
CA ILE A 93 -2.09 14.66 -14.20
C ILE A 93 -2.70 15.76 -15.08
N HIS A 94 -3.41 15.38 -16.16
CA HIS A 94 -4.14 16.36 -16.97
C HIS A 94 -5.23 17.05 -16.16
N ARG A 95 -6.00 16.31 -15.37
CA ARG A 95 -7.03 16.87 -14.49
C ARG A 95 -6.46 17.86 -13.47
N LEU A 96 -5.33 17.52 -12.85
CA LEU A 96 -4.68 18.40 -11.90
C LEU A 96 -4.18 19.68 -12.58
N ARG A 97 -3.61 19.58 -13.78
CA ARG A 97 -3.17 20.76 -14.54
C ARG A 97 -4.34 21.67 -14.90
N THR A 98 -5.45 21.10 -15.38
CA THR A 98 -6.69 21.85 -15.67
C THR A 98 -7.23 22.51 -14.40
N ALA A 99 -7.32 21.76 -13.28
CA ALA A 99 -7.81 22.30 -12.02
C ALA A 99 -6.95 23.49 -11.51
N ILE A 100 -5.62 23.41 -11.64
CA ILE A 100 -4.72 24.52 -11.28
C ILE A 100 -4.95 25.74 -12.18
N HIS A 101 -5.12 25.51 -13.50
CA HIS A 101 -5.36 26.57 -14.46
C HIS A 101 -6.67 27.30 -14.19
N ASP A 102 -7.76 26.53 -14.02
CA ASP A 102 -9.09 27.06 -13.74
C ASP A 102 -9.11 27.81 -12.40
N GLU A 103 -8.53 27.22 -11.34
CA GLU A 103 -8.42 27.86 -10.01
C GLU A 103 -7.66 29.20 -10.11
N THR A 104 -6.65 29.29 -10.98
CA THR A 104 -5.88 30.52 -11.19
C THR A 104 -6.72 31.60 -11.87
N ILE A 105 -7.43 31.25 -12.93
CA ILE A 105 -8.30 32.19 -13.67
C ILE A 105 -9.43 32.68 -12.77
N ASP A 106 -10.13 31.76 -12.11
CA ASP A 106 -11.28 32.07 -11.27
C ASP A 106 -10.87 32.94 -10.09
N THR A 107 -9.78 32.59 -9.41
CA THR A 107 -9.31 33.36 -8.25
C THR A 107 -8.87 34.77 -8.68
N SER A 108 -8.20 34.92 -9.82
CA SER A 108 -7.84 36.25 -10.34
C SER A 108 -9.08 37.09 -10.63
N ALA A 109 -10.07 36.52 -11.33
CA ALA A 109 -11.32 37.21 -11.65
C ALA A 109 -12.10 37.62 -10.39
N VAL A 110 -12.11 36.78 -9.36
CA VAL A 110 -12.73 37.11 -8.07
C VAL A 110 -11.98 38.23 -7.35
N ILE A 111 -10.64 38.19 -7.34
CA ILE A 111 -9.82 39.27 -6.76
C ILE A 111 -10.11 40.60 -7.47
N ASP A 112 -10.16 40.61 -8.80
CA ASP A 112 -10.41 41.82 -9.59
C ASP A 112 -11.80 42.43 -9.30
N LYS A 113 -12.83 41.58 -9.18
CA LYS A 113 -14.17 42.01 -8.76
C LYS A 113 -14.17 42.58 -7.34
N LEU A 114 -13.46 41.94 -6.42
CA LEU A 114 -13.38 42.37 -5.03
C LEU A 114 -12.55 43.64 -4.85
N LEU A 115 -11.56 43.91 -5.71
CA LEU A 115 -10.81 45.17 -5.64
C LEU A 115 -11.73 46.40 -5.79
N VAL A 116 -12.81 46.27 -6.54
CA VAL A 116 -13.82 47.33 -6.70
C VAL A 116 -14.85 47.29 -5.57
N ALA A 117 -15.35 46.10 -5.21
CA ALA A 117 -16.47 45.98 -4.26
C ALA A 117 -16.05 46.01 -2.78
N ASN A 118 -14.92 45.40 -2.43
CA ASN A 118 -14.39 45.30 -1.07
C ASN A 118 -12.86 45.09 -1.07
N PRO A 119 -12.06 46.18 -1.08
CA PRO A 119 -10.60 46.10 -1.17
C PRO A 119 -9.93 45.32 -0.03
N LEU A 120 -10.49 45.34 1.18
CA LEU A 120 -9.93 44.61 2.33
C LEU A 120 -10.08 43.10 2.14
N LEU A 121 -11.24 42.64 1.67
CA LEU A 121 -11.45 41.23 1.36
C LEU A 121 -10.58 40.76 0.18
N ALA A 122 -10.39 41.62 -0.83
CA ALA A 122 -9.47 41.35 -1.94
C ALA A 122 -8.03 41.15 -1.45
N ALA A 123 -7.57 41.98 -0.51
CA ALA A 123 -6.23 41.87 0.06
C ALA A 123 -6.03 40.56 0.83
N GLU A 124 -7.01 40.16 1.64
CA GLU A 124 -7.00 38.89 2.38
C GLU A 124 -7.00 37.68 1.43
N LEU A 125 -7.87 37.67 0.43
CA LEU A 125 -7.94 36.61 -0.57
C LEU A 125 -6.62 36.51 -1.35
N LYS A 126 -6.04 37.65 -1.76
CA LYS A 126 -4.73 37.70 -2.41
C LYS A 126 -3.61 37.16 -1.52
N ARG A 127 -3.65 37.40 -0.21
CA ARG A 127 -2.68 36.82 0.74
C ARG A 127 -2.79 35.30 0.80
N GLN A 128 -4.00 34.76 0.92
CA GLN A 128 -4.22 33.31 0.93
C GLN A 128 -3.82 32.67 -0.41
N TRP A 129 -4.19 33.31 -1.52
CA TRP A 129 -3.85 32.86 -2.87
C TRP A 129 -2.36 32.72 -3.10
N ARG A 130 -1.52 33.61 -2.55
CA ARG A 130 -0.05 33.50 -2.69
C ARG A 130 0.50 32.16 -2.21
N SER A 131 0.01 31.65 -1.09
CA SER A 131 0.46 30.35 -0.57
C SER A 131 0.02 29.21 -1.48
N ARG A 132 -1.24 29.24 -1.94
CA ARG A 132 -1.79 28.26 -2.88
C ARG A 132 -1.06 28.28 -4.22
N ALA A 133 -0.82 29.46 -4.79
CA ALA A 133 -0.09 29.63 -6.04
C ALA A 133 1.36 29.13 -5.95
N ALA A 134 2.04 29.31 -4.80
CA ALA A 134 3.38 28.76 -4.59
C ALA A 134 3.38 27.22 -4.60
N ILE A 135 2.38 26.60 -3.98
CA ILE A 135 2.20 25.13 -4.01
C ILE A 135 1.88 24.68 -5.43
N ASN A 136 0.96 25.35 -6.12
CA ASN A 136 0.60 25.05 -7.51
C ASN A 136 1.81 25.19 -8.44
N ALA A 137 2.71 26.15 -8.23
CA ALA A 137 3.94 26.28 -9.00
C ALA A 137 4.86 25.04 -8.86
N VAL A 138 4.97 24.49 -7.65
CA VAL A 138 5.72 23.23 -7.43
C VAL A 138 5.03 22.06 -8.13
N HIS A 139 3.69 22.00 -8.09
CA HIS A 139 2.94 20.98 -8.81
C HIS A 139 3.17 21.09 -10.31
N THR A 140 2.95 22.26 -10.91
CA THR A 140 3.18 22.50 -12.34
C THR A 140 4.59 22.12 -12.77
N TYR A 141 5.62 22.52 -12.01
CA TYR A 141 6.99 22.13 -12.30
C TYR A 141 7.19 20.60 -12.34
N ARG A 142 6.60 19.87 -11.39
CA ARG A 142 6.66 18.40 -11.37
C ARG A 142 5.87 17.78 -12.52
N LEU A 143 4.69 18.32 -12.82
CA LEU A 143 3.88 17.85 -13.94
C LEU A 143 4.61 18.05 -15.27
N ASP A 144 5.36 19.16 -15.43
CA ASP A 144 6.20 19.41 -16.61
C ASP A 144 7.34 18.39 -16.73
N GLN A 145 7.88 17.90 -15.61
CA GLN A 145 8.89 16.83 -15.64
C GLN A 145 8.25 15.49 -16.02
N ILE A 146 7.05 15.20 -15.50
CA ILE A 146 6.36 13.94 -15.78
C ILE A 146 5.95 13.86 -17.25
N GLU A 147 5.47 14.95 -17.84
CA GLU A 147 5.13 15.04 -19.27
C GLU A 147 6.31 14.82 -20.23
N ARG A 148 7.55 14.88 -19.73
CA ARG A 148 8.74 14.58 -20.54
C ARG A 148 9.13 13.10 -20.51
N LEU A 149 8.49 12.29 -19.66
CA LEU A 149 8.79 10.87 -19.54
C LEU A 149 8.15 10.08 -20.67
N PHE A 150 8.83 9.02 -21.11
CA PHE A 150 8.28 8.12 -22.12
C PHE A 150 7.03 7.38 -21.59
N GLY A 151 5.94 7.43 -22.35
CA GLY A 151 4.66 6.86 -21.94
C GLY A 151 3.77 7.81 -21.15
N PHE A 152 4.21 9.06 -20.98
CA PHE A 152 3.35 10.19 -20.76
C PHE A 152 2.91 10.80 -22.10
#